data_AF-A0A7C6PR19-F1
#
_entry.id   AF-A0A7C6PR19-F1
#
_cell.length_a   1.000
_cell.length_b   1.000
_cell.length_c   1.000
_cell.angle_alpha   90.00
_cell.angle_beta   90.00
_cell.angle_gamma   90.00
#
_symmetry.space_group_name_H-M   'P 1'
#
loop_
_entity.id
_entity.type
_entity.pdbx_description
1 polymer ?
#
loop_
_entity_poly.entity_id
_entity_poly.type
_entity_poly.pdbx_seq_one_letter_code
_entity_poly.pdbx_strand_id
1 'polypeptide(L)'
;MDNLTCNTYDGNRITKITDAVTPGALYAGAFHFMDGVNVAVEYTYDANGNLKKDYNKKIVDIAYNSLNLPDGLQFTNGNTTSYVYDAAGQKLSVTHLTAVAGVTVPMTSV
;
A
#
# COMPACT_ATOMS: atom_id res chain seq x y z
N MET A 1 15.38 11.70 11.95
CA MET A 1 14.17 12.52 11.88
C MET A 1 13.77 12.55 10.43
N ASP A 2 12.53 12.21 10.13
CA ASP A 2 12.01 12.15 8.77
C ASP A 2 11.99 13.56 8.16
N ASN A 3 12.27 13.68 6.86
CA ASN A 3 12.23 14.94 6.12
C ASN A 3 11.31 14.77 4.91
N LEU A 4 10.02 14.70 5.21
CA LEU A 4 8.98 14.34 4.25
C LEU A 4 8.57 15.54 3.41
N THR A 5 8.62 15.37 2.09
CA THR A 5 8.11 16.34 1.11
C THR A 5 7.00 15.69 0.29
N CYS A 6 5.82 16.31 0.28
CA CYS A 6 4.73 15.93 -0.62
C CYS A 6 4.99 16.59 -1.98
N ASN A 7 5.32 15.77 -2.98
CA ASN A 7 5.73 16.27 -4.29
C ASN A 7 4.54 16.45 -5.25
N THR A 8 3.50 15.63 -5.11
CA THR A 8 2.32 15.64 -5.99
C THR A 8 1.05 15.25 -5.23
N TYR A 9 -0.05 15.90 -5.57
CA TYR A 9 -1.37 15.61 -5.04
C TYR A 9 -2.47 15.90 -6.07
N ASP A 10 -3.60 15.22 -5.94
CA ASP A 10 -4.84 15.46 -6.68
C ASP A 10 -5.94 15.85 -5.68
N GLY A 11 -6.22 17.15 -5.59
CA GLY A 11 -7.08 17.72 -4.55
C GLY A 11 -6.48 17.53 -3.15
N ASN A 12 -7.11 16.69 -2.33
CA ASN A 12 -6.62 16.33 -0.99
C ASN A 12 -5.95 14.94 -0.95
N ARG A 13 -5.70 14.32 -2.11
CA ARG A 13 -5.13 12.97 -2.23
C ARG A 13 -3.66 13.05 -2.59
N ILE A 14 -2.80 12.47 -1.77
CA ILE A 14 -1.35 12.47 -1.98
C ILE A 14 -1.00 11.43 -3.03
N THR A 15 -0.21 11.77 -4.05
CA THR A 15 0.21 10.80 -5.09
C THR A 15 1.67 10.38 -4.95
N LYS A 16 2.48 11.13 -4.20
CA LYS A 16 3.88 10.82 -3.91
C LYS A 16 4.38 11.55 -2.66
N ILE A 17 5.16 10.86 -1.84
CA ILE A 17 5.92 11.44 -0.73
C ILE A 17 7.37 11.04 -0.92
N THR A 18 8.28 12.00 -0.79
CA THR A 18 9.72 11.73 -0.78
C THR A 18 10.30 12.06 0.58
N ASP A 19 11.13 11.18 1.12
CA ASP A 19 11.93 11.47 2.30
C ASP A 19 13.34 11.86 1.88
N ALA A 20 13.72 13.10 2.16
CA ALA A 20 15.06 13.61 1.85
C ALA A 20 16.14 13.07 2.81
N VAL A 21 15.75 12.34 3.86
CA VAL A 21 16.69 11.63 4.74
C VAL A 21 17.02 10.27 4.12
N THR A 22 18.31 10.00 3.93
CA THR A 22 18.81 8.68 3.50
C THR A 22 18.24 7.61 4.43
N PRO A 23 17.70 6.46 3.93
CA PRO A 23 16.95 5.50 4.73
C PRO A 23 17.65 5.22 6.06
N GLY A 24 17.11 5.81 7.13
CA GLY A 24 17.67 5.69 8.46
C GLY A 24 17.47 4.26 8.94
N ALA A 25 18.53 3.66 9.50
CA ALA A 25 18.55 2.40 10.24
C ALA A 25 17.38 1.41 10.00
N LEU A 26 17.65 0.39 9.18
CA LEU A 26 16.72 -0.68 8.76
C LEU A 26 16.40 -1.72 9.85
N TYR A 27 16.41 -1.35 11.13
CA TYR A 27 16.11 -2.31 12.20
C TYR A 27 14.60 -2.49 12.40
N ALA A 28 14.21 -3.71 12.76
CA ALA A 28 12.83 -4.04 13.07
C ALA A 28 12.30 -3.14 14.21
N GLY A 29 11.18 -2.44 13.95
CA GLY A 29 10.55 -1.54 14.94
C GLY A 29 10.91 -0.05 14.81
N ALA A 30 11.69 0.35 13.81
CA ALA A 30 11.85 1.77 13.50
C ALA A 30 10.54 2.34 12.91
N PHE A 31 9.99 3.40 13.51
CA PHE A 31 8.76 4.06 13.09
C PHE A 31 8.99 5.19 12.06
N HIS A 32 9.93 5.03 11.13
CA HIS A 32 10.18 6.02 10.08
C HIS A 32 9.36 5.71 8.82
N PHE A 33 9.09 6.74 8.02
CA PHE A 33 8.54 6.55 6.69
C PHE A 33 9.56 5.85 5.78
N MET A 34 9.15 4.72 5.18
CA MET A 34 9.96 3.98 4.23
C MET A 34 9.70 4.51 2.83
N ASP A 35 10.54 5.41 2.34
CA ASP A 35 10.55 5.88 0.95
C ASP A 35 11.18 4.79 0.05
N GLY A 36 10.41 3.70 -0.13
CA GLY A 36 10.89 2.45 -0.72
C GLY A 36 10.86 2.43 -2.25
N VAL A 37 10.22 3.40 -2.88
CA VAL A 37 10.11 3.54 -4.33
C VAL A 37 10.26 4.99 -4.74
N ASN A 38 10.62 5.24 -6.00
CA ASN A 38 10.72 6.60 -6.52
C ASN A 38 10.17 6.62 -7.95
N VAL A 39 8.84 6.67 -8.06
CA VAL A 39 8.13 6.73 -9.35
C VAL A 39 7.21 7.95 -9.40
N ALA A 40 6.58 8.23 -10.54
CA ALA A 40 5.76 9.44 -10.69
C ALA A 40 4.50 9.42 -9.79
N VAL A 41 3.88 8.24 -9.64
CA VAL A 41 2.68 8.01 -8.85
C VAL A 41 2.88 6.74 -8.02
N GLU A 42 2.90 6.90 -6.70
CA GLU A 42 3.17 5.84 -5.72
C GLU A 42 1.93 5.44 -4.94
N TYR A 43 0.97 6.36 -4.86
CA TYR A 43 -0.35 6.17 -4.28
C TYR A 43 -1.41 6.42 -5.34
N THR A 44 -2.38 5.53 -5.43
CA THR A 44 -3.55 5.72 -6.30
C THR A 44 -4.81 5.45 -5.50
N TYR A 45 -5.93 6.01 -5.94
CA TYR A 45 -7.19 5.94 -5.21
C TYR A 45 -8.33 5.51 -6.14
N ASP A 46 -9.34 4.89 -5.56
CA ASP A 46 -10.60 4.64 -6.26
C ASP A 46 -11.50 5.91 -6.27
N ALA A 47 -12.66 5.79 -6.90
CA ALA A 47 -13.63 6.88 -6.98
C ALA A 47 -14.27 7.24 -5.62
N ASN A 48 -14.25 6.32 -4.65
CA ASN A 48 -14.73 6.55 -3.28
C ASN A 48 -13.64 7.19 -2.40
N GLY A 49 -12.42 7.37 -2.92
CA GLY A 49 -11.28 7.93 -2.20
C GLY A 49 -10.50 6.90 -1.37
N ASN A 50 -10.79 5.61 -1.51
CA ASN A 50 -10.02 4.56 -0.87
C ASN A 50 -8.69 4.36 -1.60
N LEU A 51 -7.65 3.93 -0.87
CA LEU A 51 -6.33 3.67 -1.44
C LEU A 51 -6.34 2.39 -2.28
N LYS A 52 -5.99 2.45 -3.56
CA LYS A 52 -5.87 1.27 -4.42
C LYS A 52 -4.46 0.70 -4.48
N LYS A 53 -3.44 1.54 -4.32
CA LYS A 53 -2.02 1.14 -4.41
C LYS A 53 -1.18 1.92 -3.42
N ASP A 54 -0.20 1.25 -2.82
CA ASP A 54 0.83 1.85 -1.98
C ASP A 54 2.17 1.17 -2.30
N TYR A 55 2.90 1.77 -3.22
CA TYR A 55 4.16 1.20 -3.69
C TYR A 55 5.27 1.28 -2.65
N ASN A 56 5.24 2.25 -1.74
CA ASN A 56 6.16 2.32 -0.60
C ASN A 56 5.98 1.12 0.35
N LYS A 57 4.77 0.56 0.42
CA LYS A 57 4.48 -0.71 1.11
C LYS A 57 4.52 -1.95 0.22
N LYS A 58 4.92 -1.83 -1.05
CA LYS A 58 4.93 -2.90 -2.05
C LYS A 58 3.53 -3.50 -2.32
N ILE A 59 2.47 -2.72 -2.10
CA ILE A 59 1.08 -3.11 -2.38
C ILE A 59 0.72 -2.62 -3.79
N VAL A 60 0.41 -3.56 -4.68
CA VAL A 60 0.09 -3.27 -6.08
C VAL A 60 -1.39 -3.23 -6.39
N ASP A 61 -2.23 -3.76 -5.50
CA ASP A 61 -3.68 -3.67 -5.58
C ASP A 61 -4.31 -3.84 -4.18
N ILE A 62 -5.39 -3.09 -3.96
CA ILE A 62 -6.27 -3.19 -2.80
C ILE A 62 -7.70 -3.27 -3.34
N ALA A 63 -8.36 -4.37 -3.03
CA ALA A 63 -9.77 -4.58 -3.29
C ALA A 63 -10.61 -4.20 -2.06
N TYR A 64 -11.83 -3.74 -2.33
CA TYR A 64 -12.76 -3.28 -1.31
C TYR A 64 -14.12 -3.95 -1.50
N ASN A 65 -14.75 -4.30 -0.38
CA ASN A 65 -16.12 -4.80 -0.38
C ASN A 65 -17.15 -3.66 -0.45
N SER A 66 -18.44 -4.02 -0.45
CA SER A 66 -19.55 -3.05 -0.50
C SER A 66 -19.67 -2.12 0.70
N LEU A 67 -18.94 -2.38 1.80
CA LEU A 67 -18.85 -1.52 2.97
C LEU A 67 -17.64 -0.56 2.91
N ASN A 68 -16.93 -0.49 1.77
CA ASN A 68 -15.65 0.22 1.63
C ASN A 68 -14.56 -0.27 2.62
N LEU A 69 -14.61 -1.54 3.03
CA LEU A 69 -13.55 -2.17 3.82
C LEU A 69 -12.61 -2.97 2.91
N PRO A 70 -11.28 -2.91 3.11
CA PRO A 70 -10.34 -3.70 2.32
C PRO A 70 -10.61 -5.19 2.49
N ASP A 71 -10.83 -5.93 1.41
CA ASP A 71 -11.06 -7.38 1.46
C ASP A 71 -9.97 -8.20 0.76
N GLY A 72 -9.10 -7.55 -0.02
CA GLY A 72 -7.95 -8.16 -0.68
C GLY A 72 -6.76 -7.21 -0.84
N LEU A 73 -5.55 -7.73 -0.60
CA LEU A 73 -4.28 -7.06 -0.88
C LEU A 73 -3.43 -7.96 -1.78
N GLN A 74 -2.81 -7.37 -2.81
CA GLN A 74 -1.78 -8.01 -3.64
C GLN A 74 -0.45 -7.30 -3.45
N PHE A 75 0.60 -8.06 -3.16
CA PHE A 75 1.96 -7.55 -3.01
C PHE A 75 2.81 -7.83 -4.26
N THR A 76 3.88 -7.06 -4.44
CA THR A 76 4.81 -7.22 -5.58
C THR A 76 5.50 -8.57 -5.63
N ASN A 77 5.63 -9.28 -4.51
CA ASN A 77 6.22 -10.63 -4.48
C ASN A 77 5.20 -11.74 -4.73
N GLY A 78 3.98 -11.38 -5.15
CA GLY A 78 2.89 -12.32 -5.38
C GLY A 78 2.10 -12.69 -4.12
N ASN A 79 2.57 -12.38 -2.92
CA ASN A 79 1.81 -12.67 -1.70
C ASN A 79 0.47 -11.95 -1.72
N THR A 80 -0.52 -12.55 -1.07
CA THR A 80 -1.83 -11.91 -0.89
C THR A 80 -2.27 -11.94 0.56
N THR A 81 -3.15 -11.01 0.90
CA THR A 81 -3.87 -11.02 2.17
C THR A 81 -5.35 -10.80 1.89
N SER A 82 -6.21 -11.60 2.49
CA SER A 82 -7.65 -11.48 2.36
C SER A 82 -8.30 -11.32 3.72
N TYR A 83 -9.37 -10.53 3.77
CA TYR A 83 -10.10 -10.22 4.98
C TYR A 83 -11.56 -10.63 4.83
N VAL A 84 -12.12 -11.24 5.86
CA VAL A 84 -13.55 -11.53 5.94
C VAL A 84 -14.15 -10.69 7.05
N TYR A 85 -15.30 -10.10 6.77
CA TYR A 85 -16.06 -9.26 7.69
C TYR A 85 -17.46 -9.80 7.86
N ASP A 86 -18.07 -9.52 9.00
CA ASP A 86 -19.52 -9.66 9.14
C ASP A 86 -20.26 -8.48 8.48
N ALA A 87 -21.59 -8.54 8.51
CA ALA A 87 -22.45 -7.50 7.94
C ALA A 87 -22.37 -6.14 8.67
N ALA A 88 -21.85 -6.11 9.91
CA ALA A 88 -21.62 -4.88 10.66
C ALA A 88 -20.22 -4.29 10.40
N GLY A 89 -19.38 -4.96 9.60
CA GLY A 89 -18.01 -4.55 9.29
C GLY A 89 -16.98 -4.99 10.32
N GLN A 90 -17.33 -5.88 11.26
CA GLN A 90 -16.35 -6.46 12.17
C GLN A 90 -15.53 -7.53 11.45
N LYS A 91 -14.20 -7.39 11.54
CA LYS A 91 -13.26 -8.34 10.92
C LYS A 91 -13.33 -9.69 11.63
N LEU A 92 -13.68 -10.73 10.90
CA LEU A 92 -13.80 -12.10 11.38
C LEU A 92 -12.52 -12.90 11.17
N SER A 93 -11.82 -12.70 10.04
CA SER A 93 -10.61 -13.45 9.75
C SER A 93 -9.64 -12.69 8.85
N VAL A 94 -8.39 -13.16 8.87
CA VAL A 94 -7.32 -12.74 7.96
C VAL A 94 -6.65 -14.00 7.42
N THR A 95 -6.52 -14.10 6.11
CA THR A 95 -5.76 -15.16 5.45
C THR A 95 -4.56 -14.56 4.76
N HIS A 96 -3.37 -15.08 5.04
CA HIS A 96 -2.12 -14.71 4.36
C HIS A 96 -1.70 -15.85 3.47
N LEU A 97 -1.51 -15.57 2.18
CA LEU A 97 -1.01 -16.54 1.22
C LEU A 97 0.38 -16.09 0.75
N THR A 98 1.35 -16.98 0.92
CA THR A 98 2.69 -16.80 0.37
C THR A 98 2.70 -17.36 -1.06
N ALA A 99 3.14 -16.56 -2.02
CA ALA A 99 3.28 -17.01 -3.39
C ALA A 99 4.44 -18.01 -3.53
N VAL A 100 4.43 -18.73 -4.65
CA VAL A 100 5.59 -19.53 -5.07
C VAL A 100 6.80 -18.61 -5.23
N ALA A 101 7.99 -19.10 -4.85
CA ALA A 101 9.22 -18.34 -4.99
C ALA A 101 9.44 -17.87 -6.45
N GLY A 102 9.83 -16.61 -6.61
CA GLY A 102 10.11 -16.01 -7.93
C GLY A 102 8.91 -15.31 -8.59
N VAL A 103 7.71 -15.39 -8.01
CA VAL A 103 6.57 -14.57 -8.49
C VAL A 103 6.87 -13.09 -8.26
N THR A 104 6.69 -12.28 -9.31
CA THR A 104 6.76 -10.82 -9.24
C THR A 104 5.56 -10.22 -9.94
N VAL A 105 4.88 -9.29 -9.27
CA VAL A 105 3.79 -8.48 -9.82
C VAL A 105 4.30 -7.04 -9.98
N PRO A 106 4.27 -6.47 -11.19
CA PRO A 106 4.88 -5.16 -11.45
C PRO A 106 4.07 -4.03 -10.83
N MET A 107 4.78 -2.97 -10.42
CA MET A 107 4.20 -1.69 -10.03
C MET A 107 3.89 -0.86 -11.29
N THR A 108 2.72 -1.06 -11.90
CA THR A 108 2.29 -0.28 -13.07
C THR A 108 1.43 0.93 -12.67
N SER A 109 1.88 2.14 -12.99
CA SER A 109 1.01 3.32 -12.97
C SER A 109 -0.09 3.11 -14.02
N VAL A 110 -1.35 3.09 -13.58
CA VAL A 110 -2.52 3.02 -14.49
C VAL A 110 -2.72 4.38 -15.14
#